data_AF-A0A7C5D328-F1
#
_entry.id   AF-A0A7C5D328-F1
#
_cell.length_a   1.000
_cell.length_b   1.000
_cell.length_c   1.000
_cell.angle_alpha   90.00
_cell.angle_beta   90.00
_cell.angle_gamma   90.00
#
_symmetry.space_group_name_H-M   'P 1'
#
loop_
_entity.id
_entity.type
_entity.pdbx_description
1 polymer ?
#
loop_
_entity_poly.entity_id
_entity_poly.type
_entity_poly.pdbx_seq_one_letter_code
_entity_poly.pdbx_strand_id
1 'polypeptide(L)'
;AFCKSCIRPGGHEEKDIYLVDLLEEYEKEKISKAADASASGADASFAEMTLVQKIKAVDNVVDDNIRQMLVMDGGDMEILDIKENGVNIDIYIRYLGACSGCASSATGTLFAIENILKEKLDQNIRVLPI
;
A
#
# COMPACT_ATOMS: atom_id res chain seq x y z
N ALA A 1 37.08 18.04 22.15
CA ALA A 1 36.36 18.68 21.02
C ALA A 1 35.28 17.72 20.55
N PHE A 2 34.04 18.21 20.43
CA PHE A 2 32.86 17.38 20.17
C PHE A 2 32.60 17.31 18.66
N CYS A 3 32.49 16.10 18.09
CA CYS A 3 32.25 15.88 16.66
C CYS A 3 30.74 15.95 16.39
N LYS A 4 30.35 16.78 15.43
CA LYS A 4 29.01 17.32 15.19
C LYS A 4 28.04 16.34 14.50
N SER A 5 28.12 15.04 14.80
CA SER A 5 27.41 14.00 14.02
C SER A 5 26.84 12.81 14.80
N CYS A 6 26.84 12.78 16.14
CA CYS A 6 26.35 11.62 16.89
C CYS A 6 24.99 11.85 17.56
N ILE A 7 24.05 10.92 17.30
CA ILE A 7 22.62 10.90 17.69
C ILE A 7 22.38 10.72 19.20
N ARG A 8 23.41 10.26 19.90
CA ARG A 8 23.76 10.35 21.34
C ARG A 8 25.28 10.08 21.29
N PRO A 9 26.24 10.72 21.97
CA PRO A 9 26.22 11.91 22.81
C PRO A 9 26.38 13.23 22.01
N GLY A 10 26.05 14.34 22.70
CA GLY A 10 26.45 15.75 22.59
C GLY A 10 26.11 16.61 21.36
N GLY A 11 25.66 17.84 21.67
CA GLY A 11 25.65 18.97 20.74
C GLY A 11 24.26 19.46 20.30
N HIS A 12 23.16 18.99 20.89
CA HIS A 12 21.88 19.67 20.74
C HIS A 12 21.63 20.52 21.99
N GLU A 13 21.26 21.79 21.81
CA GLU A 13 20.77 22.62 22.91
C GLU A 13 19.52 21.94 23.51
N GLU A 14 19.37 22.01 24.83
CA GLU A 14 18.16 21.59 25.50
C GLU A 14 16.98 22.36 24.91
N LYS A 15 16.01 21.61 24.38
CA LYS A 15 14.74 22.12 23.91
C LYS A 15 13.65 21.32 24.60
N ASP A 16 12.57 21.98 24.97
CA ASP A 16 11.49 21.37 25.72
C ASP A 16 10.76 20.26 24.94
N ILE A 17 10.85 20.28 23.60
CA ILE A 17 10.21 19.32 22.70
C ILE A 17 11.13 19.09 21.49
N TYR A 18 11.43 17.82 21.17
CA TYR A 18 12.18 17.47 19.97
C TYR A 18 11.26 17.08 18.81
N LEU A 19 11.74 17.27 17.57
CA LEU A 19 11.00 16.89 16.37
C LEU A 19 10.68 15.39 16.34
N VAL A 20 11.57 14.55 16.90
CA VAL A 20 11.34 13.11 17.01
C VAL A 20 10.15 12.79 17.93
N ASP A 21 9.97 13.57 19.00
CA ASP A 21 8.85 13.40 19.93
C ASP A 21 7.53 13.79 19.24
N LEU A 22 7.53 14.90 18.49
CA LEU A 22 6.39 15.36 17.68
C LEU A 22 6.00 14.35 16.58
N LEU A 23 6.99 13.72 15.94
CA LEU A 23 6.76 12.71 14.90
C LEU A 23 6.17 11.43 15.50
N GLU A 24 6.70 10.96 16.64
CA GLU A 24 6.15 9.80 17.36
C GLU A 24 4.72 10.06 17.87
N GLU A 25 4.44 11.27 18.35
CA GLU A 25 3.09 11.69 18.74
C GLU A 25 2.14 11.71 17.53
N TYR A 26 2.56 12.30 16.41
CA TYR A 26 1.77 12.34 15.18
C TYR A 26 1.49 10.94 14.61
N GLU A 27 2.47 10.03 14.65
CA GLU A 27 2.31 8.64 14.24
C GLU A 27 1.31 7.90 15.14
N LYS A 28 1.41 8.07 16.47
CA LYS A 28 0.44 7.50 17.43
C LYS A 28 -0.97 8.05 17.21
N GLU A 29 -1.12 9.35 16.98
CA GLU A 29 -2.41 9.97 16.66
C GLU A 29 -2.98 9.50 15.31
N LYS A 30 -2.13 9.27 14.32
CA LYS A 30 -2.55 8.68 13.04
C LYS A 30 -3.02 7.24 13.21
N ILE A 31 -2.30 6.44 14.00
CA ILE A 31 -2.65 5.05 14.28
C ILE A 31 -3.95 4.96 15.06
N SER A 32 -4.19 5.83 16.05
CA SER A 32 -5.45 5.85 16.80
C SER A 32 -6.63 6.29 15.92
N LYS A 33 -6.48 7.36 15.13
CA LYS A 33 -7.52 7.80 14.19
C LYS A 33 -7.78 6.80 13.06
N ALA A 34 -6.76 6.05 12.62
CA ALA A 34 -6.92 4.98 11.65
C ALA A 34 -7.66 3.78 12.25
N ALA A 35 -7.35 3.40 13.50
CA ALA A 35 -8.05 2.34 14.21
C ALA A 35 -9.54 2.66 14.44
N ASP A 36 -9.86 3.91 14.78
CA ASP A 36 -11.25 4.37 14.95
C ASP A 36 -12.01 4.46 13.62
N ALA A 37 -11.34 4.80 12.50
CA ALA A 37 -11.94 4.78 11.17
C ALA A 37 -12.15 3.34 10.62
N SER A 38 -11.43 2.36 11.16
CA SER A 38 -11.57 0.93 10.83
C SER A 38 -12.64 0.23 11.66
N ALA A 39 -13.15 0.83 12.74
CA ALA A 39 -14.14 0.23 13.63
C ALA A 39 -15.58 0.22 13.05
N SER A 40 -15.82 0.85 11.89
CA SER A 40 -17.15 0.95 11.28
C SER A 40 -17.24 0.36 9.86
N GLY A 41 -16.40 -0.62 9.51
CA GLY A 41 -16.39 -1.18 8.15
C GLY A 41 -16.01 -2.65 8.02
N ALA A 42 -15.95 -3.41 9.13
CA ALA A 42 -15.46 -4.80 9.13
C ALA A 42 -16.32 -5.81 8.34
N ASP A 43 -17.49 -5.40 7.81
CA ASP A 43 -18.40 -6.25 7.03
C ASP A 43 -19.00 -5.54 5.81
N ALA A 44 -18.47 -4.38 5.39
CA ALA A 44 -18.92 -3.77 4.13
C ALA A 44 -18.34 -4.57 2.96
N SER A 45 -19.19 -5.03 2.05
CA SER A 45 -18.71 -5.72 0.84
C SER A 45 -17.81 -4.77 0.05
N PHE A 46 -16.75 -5.28 -0.57
CA PHE A 46 -15.80 -4.46 -1.33
C PHE A 46 -16.52 -3.57 -2.36
N ALA A 47 -17.63 -4.06 -2.94
CA ALA A 47 -18.49 -3.31 -3.85
C ALA A 47 -19.06 -2.01 -3.25
N GLU A 48 -19.43 -2.01 -1.97
CA GLU A 48 -20.07 -0.89 -1.26
C GLU A 48 -19.07 0.15 -0.72
N MET A 49 -17.77 -0.16 -0.78
CA MET A 49 -16.72 0.74 -0.33
C MET A 49 -16.61 1.98 -1.22
N THR A 50 -16.29 3.12 -0.61
CA THR A 50 -15.91 4.33 -1.36
C THR A 50 -14.61 4.09 -2.14
N LEU A 51 -14.36 4.87 -3.20
CA LEU A 51 -13.13 4.74 -4.00
C LEU A 51 -11.85 4.77 -3.14
N VAL A 52 -11.79 5.67 -2.16
CA VAL A 52 -10.64 5.80 -1.25
C VAL A 52 -10.47 4.55 -0.38
N GLN A 53 -11.57 3.96 0.09
CA GLN A 53 -11.54 2.70 0.85
C GLN A 53 -11.13 1.53 -0.05
N LYS A 54 -11.62 1.47 -1.29
CA LYS A 54 -11.21 0.46 -2.28
C LYS A 54 -9.71 0.52 -2.55
N ILE A 55 -9.18 1.72 -2.80
CA ILE A 55 -7.74 1.92 -3.02
C ILE A 55 -6.95 1.42 -1.81
N LYS A 56 -7.32 1.84 -0.59
CA LYS A 56 -6.62 1.39 0.63
C LYS A 56 -6.71 -0.12 0.85
N ALA A 57 -7.87 -0.72 0.59
CA ALA A 57 -8.06 -2.16 0.75
C ALA A 57 -7.19 -2.95 -0.25
N VAL A 58 -7.16 -2.52 -1.51
CA VAL A 58 -6.29 -3.11 -2.54
C VAL A 58 -4.82 -2.91 -2.18
N ASP A 59 -4.41 -1.72 -1.77
CA ASP A 59 -3.04 -1.38 -1.40
C ASP A 59 -2.53 -2.26 -0.25
N ASN A 60 -3.34 -2.42 0.82
CA ASN A 60 -3.02 -3.31 1.93
C ASN A 60 -2.82 -4.77 1.47
N VAL A 61 -3.71 -5.29 0.61
CA VAL A 61 -3.59 -6.66 0.12
C VAL A 61 -2.33 -6.84 -0.74
N VAL A 62 -2.02 -5.83 -1.58
CA VAL A 62 -0.81 -5.81 -2.41
C VAL A 62 0.45 -5.80 -1.54
N ASP A 63 0.52 -4.94 -0.53
CA ASP A 63 1.67 -4.86 0.37
C ASP A 63 1.91 -6.16 1.15
N ASP A 64 0.83 -6.75 1.69
CA ASP A 64 0.92 -7.94 2.53
C ASP A 64 1.24 -9.23 1.74
N ASN A 65 0.70 -9.36 0.53
CA ASN A 65 0.70 -10.65 -0.19
C ASN A 65 1.51 -10.64 -1.49
N ILE A 66 1.73 -9.48 -2.10
CA ILE A 66 2.21 -9.39 -3.49
C ILE A 66 3.56 -8.69 -3.56
N ARG A 67 3.74 -7.57 -2.86
CA ARG A 67 4.92 -6.71 -3.00
C ARG A 67 6.22 -7.45 -2.63
N GLN A 68 6.21 -8.26 -1.58
CA GLN A 68 7.40 -9.07 -1.24
C GLN A 68 7.83 -9.99 -2.38
N MET A 69 6.88 -10.64 -3.06
CA MET A 69 7.16 -11.50 -4.21
C MET A 69 7.74 -10.70 -5.38
N LEU A 70 7.15 -9.54 -5.69
CA LEU A 70 7.62 -8.68 -6.79
C LEU A 70 9.02 -8.12 -6.55
N VAL A 71 9.31 -7.70 -5.31
CA VAL A 71 10.61 -7.15 -4.93
C VAL A 71 11.70 -8.22 -4.98
N MET A 72 11.39 -9.46 -4.59
CA MET A 72 12.32 -10.59 -4.75
C MET A 72 12.66 -10.85 -6.23
N ASP A 73 11.71 -10.60 -7.13
CA ASP A 73 11.91 -10.68 -8.59
C ASP A 73 12.55 -9.40 -9.19
N GLY A 74 12.91 -8.43 -8.34
CA GLY A 74 13.59 -7.19 -8.75
C GLY A 74 12.70 -6.13 -9.39
N GLY A 75 11.39 -6.22 -9.18
CA GLY A 75 10.40 -5.25 -9.64
C GLY A 75 9.48 -4.76 -8.54
N ASP A 76 8.44 -4.04 -8.94
CA ASP A 76 7.34 -3.61 -8.08
C ASP A 76 6.11 -3.29 -8.95
N MET A 77 5.03 -2.85 -8.34
CA MET A 77 3.85 -2.35 -9.03
C MET A 77 3.21 -1.17 -8.31
N GLU A 78 2.49 -0.36 -9.09
CA GLU A 78 1.66 0.74 -8.60
C GLU A 78 0.23 0.61 -9.12
N ILE A 79 -0.73 0.97 -8.27
CA ILE A 79 -2.15 1.09 -8.63
C ILE A 79 -2.36 2.50 -9.15
N LEU A 80 -2.88 2.62 -10.36
CA LEU A 80 -3.12 3.91 -11.00
C LEU A 80 -4.55 4.38 -10.85
N ASP A 81 -5.50 3.47 -11.04
CA ASP A 81 -6.92 3.80 -11.03
C ASP A 81 -7.77 2.56 -10.74
N ILE A 82 -8.97 2.79 -10.22
CA ILE A 82 -9.99 1.76 -9.99
C ILE A 82 -11.30 2.25 -10.58
N LYS A 83 -11.84 1.50 -11.54
CA LYS A 83 -13.09 1.83 -12.22
C LYS A 83 -14.12 0.75 -12.04
N GLU A 84 -15.35 1.16 -11.76
CA GLU A 84 -16.50 0.25 -11.75
C GLU A 84 -17.06 0.12 -13.15
N ASN A 85 -17.19 -1.12 -13.63
CA ASN A 85 -17.65 -1.46 -14.97
C ASN A 85 -18.78 -2.49 -14.88
N GLY A 86 -19.96 -2.00 -14.49
CA GLY A 86 -21.14 -2.82 -14.21
C GLY A 86 -20.90 -3.71 -12.99
N VAL A 87 -20.78 -5.02 -13.23
CA VAL A 87 -20.50 -6.01 -12.18
C VAL A 87 -19.00 -6.07 -11.87
N ASN A 88 -18.14 -5.73 -12.83
CA ASN A 88 -16.69 -5.88 -12.67
C ASN A 88 -16.05 -4.61 -12.07
N ILE A 89 -14.96 -4.80 -11.32
CA ILE A 89 -14.15 -3.71 -10.80
C ILE A 89 -12.77 -3.80 -11.46
N ASP A 90 -12.51 -2.86 -12.36
CA ASP A 90 -11.31 -2.80 -13.18
C ASP A 90 -10.21 -2.02 -12.43
N ILE A 91 -9.14 -2.70 -12.05
CA ILE A 91 -7.97 -2.12 -11.38
C ILE A 91 -6.85 -1.96 -12.39
N TYR A 92 -6.46 -0.71 -12.65
CA TYR A 92 -5.38 -0.38 -13.55
C TYR A 92 -4.07 -0.31 -12.80
N ILE A 93 -3.09 -1.08 -13.26
CA ILE A 93 -1.78 -1.17 -12.62
C ILE A 93 -0.67 -0.81 -13.59
N ARG A 94 0.46 -0.40 -13.03
CA ARG A 94 1.72 -0.22 -13.76
C ARG A 94 2.80 -1.03 -13.07
N TYR A 95 3.52 -1.85 -13.84
CA TYR A 95 4.72 -2.50 -13.36
C TYR A 95 5.90 -1.53 -13.31
N LEU A 96 6.73 -1.69 -12.29
CA LEU A 96 7.96 -0.96 -12.06
C LEU A 96 9.18 -1.90 -12.07
N GLY A 97 10.36 -1.34 -12.33
CA GLY A 97 11.63 -2.06 -12.24
C GLY A 97 11.77 -3.18 -13.28
N ALA A 98 12.31 -4.32 -12.87
CA ALA A 98 12.54 -5.45 -13.79
C ALA A 98 11.25 -5.99 -14.44
N CYS A 99 10.09 -5.76 -13.83
CA CYS A 99 8.80 -6.22 -14.33
C CYS A 99 8.28 -5.40 -15.54
N SER A 100 8.82 -4.21 -15.81
CA SER A 100 8.30 -3.32 -16.86
C SER A 100 8.67 -3.74 -18.30
N GLY A 101 9.54 -4.74 -18.49
CA GLY A 101 10.14 -5.06 -19.80
C GLY A 101 9.95 -6.49 -20.32
N CYS A 102 9.44 -7.43 -19.51
CA CYS A 102 9.37 -8.85 -19.88
C CYS A 102 7.93 -9.27 -20.22
N ALA A 103 7.57 -9.16 -21.51
CA ALA A 103 6.23 -9.49 -22.01
C ALA A 103 5.78 -10.94 -21.74
N SER A 104 6.72 -11.89 -21.57
CA SER A 104 6.36 -13.29 -21.29
C SER A 104 6.20 -13.62 -19.80
N SER A 105 6.80 -12.83 -18.90
CA SER A 105 6.66 -13.02 -17.45
C SER A 105 5.50 -12.23 -16.85
N ALA A 106 5.08 -11.14 -17.51
CA ALA A 106 4.00 -10.28 -17.04
C ALA A 106 2.65 -11.00 -16.92
N THR A 107 2.34 -11.98 -17.79
CA THR A 107 1.04 -12.66 -17.79
C THR A 107 0.84 -13.56 -16.56
N GLY A 108 1.87 -14.28 -16.13
CA GLY A 108 1.79 -15.17 -14.97
C GLY A 108 1.61 -14.40 -13.66
N THR A 109 2.41 -13.35 -13.48
CA THR A 109 2.34 -12.46 -12.33
C THR A 109 1.02 -11.70 -12.29
N LEU A 110 0.53 -11.20 -13.43
CA LEU A 110 -0.77 -10.53 -13.51
C LEU A 110 -1.91 -11.45 -13.04
N PHE A 111 -1.89 -12.72 -13.48
CA PHE A 111 -2.89 -13.70 -13.08
C PHE A 111 -2.82 -14.02 -11.58
N ALA A 112 -1.62 -14.12 -11.01
CA ALA A 112 -1.44 -14.32 -9.58
C ALA A 112 -1.99 -13.13 -8.77
N ILE A 113 -1.68 -11.89 -9.18
CA ILE A 113 -2.18 -10.66 -8.57
C ILE A 113 -3.71 -10.63 -8.61
N GLU A 114 -4.30 -10.90 -9.79
CA GLU A 114 -5.76 -10.90 -9.95
C GLU A 114 -6.43 -11.93 -9.03
N ASN A 115 -5.90 -13.15 -8.95
CA ASN A 115 -6.47 -14.18 -8.09
C ASN A 115 -6.40 -13.83 -6.61
N ILE A 116 -5.29 -13.27 -6.13
CA ILE A 116 -5.14 -12.85 -4.74
C ILE A 116 -6.16 -11.75 -4.40
N LEU A 117 -6.31 -10.75 -5.27
CA LEU A 117 -7.30 -9.69 -5.07
C LEU A 117 -8.73 -10.24 -5.09
N LYS A 118 -9.03 -11.20 -5.97
CA LYS A 118 -10.32 -11.87 -6.01
C LYS A 118 -10.63 -12.66 -4.74
N GLU A 119 -9.65 -13.39 -4.22
CA GLU A 119 -9.80 -14.20 -3.02
C GLU A 119 -9.96 -13.34 -1.76
N LYS A 120 -9.23 -12.22 -1.67
CA LYS A 120 -9.19 -11.37 -0.48
C LYS A 120 -10.27 -10.28 -0.44
N LEU A 121 -10.71 -9.79 -1.60
CA LEU A 121 -11.59 -8.62 -1.68
C LEU A 121 -12.92 -8.94 -2.38
N ASP A 122 -12.89 -9.24 -3.68
CA ASP A 122 -14.11 -9.49 -4.46
C ASP A 122 -13.84 -10.27 -5.75
N GLN A 123 -14.65 -11.29 -6.02
CA GLN A 123 -14.51 -12.17 -7.19
C GLN A 123 -14.68 -11.44 -8.54
N ASN A 124 -15.30 -10.26 -8.55
CA ASN A 124 -15.54 -9.47 -9.76
C ASN A 124 -14.38 -8.51 -10.12
N ILE A 125 -13.28 -8.55 -9.37
CA ILE A 125 -12.09 -7.75 -9.67
C ILE A 125 -11.43 -8.23 -10.96
N ARG A 126 -10.96 -7.30 -11.79
CA ARG A 126 -10.12 -7.57 -12.97
C ARG A 126 -8.91 -6.66 -12.95
N VAL A 127 -7.73 -7.20 -13.24
CA VAL A 127 -6.49 -6.42 -13.19
C VAL A 127 -5.99 -6.18 -14.60
N LEU A 128 -5.75 -4.91 -14.94
CA LEU A 128 -5.37 -4.47 -16.28
C LEU A 128 -4.03 -3.73 -16.22
N PRO A 129 -2.96 -4.24 -16.85
CA PRO A 129 -1.72 -3.50 -16.98
C PRO A 129 -1.85 -2.41 -18.04
N ILE A 130 -1.16 -1.29 -17.84
CA ILE A 130 -1.08 -0.19 -18.84
C ILE A 130 0.31 -0.03 -19.46
#